data_AF-A0A3F3QHF6-F1
#
_entry.id   AF-A0A3F3QHF6-F1
#
_cell.length_a   1.000
_cell.length_b   1.000
_cell.length_c   1.000
_cell.angle_alpha   90.00
_cell.angle_beta   90.00
_cell.angle_gamma   90.00
#
_symmetry.space_group_name_H-M   'P 1'
#
loop_
_entity.id
_entity.type
_entity.pdbx_description
1 polymer ?
#
loop_
_entity_poly.entity_id
_entity_poly.type
_entity_poly.pdbx_seq_one_letter_code
_entity_poly.pdbx_strand_id
1 'polypeptide(L)'
;MDWKNVVPKDGHVDISQLTDVEYEPLFDFHDLEHSAEWDRSLCPPFLFEPMESRKLEESPLDPAEARAFFDIDKNKPLFPLGPMDRVEQISSLLEDRATTEAESEQGLQVVESPFSTFWLDALLSWPYGKSDWWDTQCVREPCPKAGKVFPHLAFHLIDEKAARDGSILFSEFSALVIAMRGRANQRKVDSEDKREELWENDGEGKEDYPYLFKDEEYFPVLVVSCVLPQHARLLTACMNQRKLVIRQSKLYSFEHKKTAPVDFFTRLFLSKPLEPRREAEFGVLGPEKGGG
;
A
#
# COMPACT_ATOMS: atom_id res chain seq x y z
N MET A 1 2.20 -13.11 19.55
CA MET A 1 0.87 -13.09 20.22
C MET A 1 -0.13 -13.51 19.17
N ASP A 2 -0.91 -14.58 19.37
CA ASP A 2 -1.90 -15.02 18.36
C ASP A 2 -3.14 -14.14 18.44
N TRP A 3 -3.20 -13.12 17.57
CA TRP A 3 -4.27 -12.12 17.58
C TRP A 3 -5.60 -12.67 17.07
N LYS A 4 -5.63 -13.81 16.37
CA LYS A 4 -6.84 -14.38 15.75
C LYS A 4 -8.00 -14.59 16.74
N ASN A 5 -7.70 -14.81 18.02
CA ASN A 5 -8.71 -15.08 19.05
C ASN A 5 -9.01 -13.87 19.96
N VAL A 6 -8.35 -12.73 19.76
CA VAL A 6 -8.37 -11.59 20.71
C VAL A 6 -8.76 -10.27 20.02
N VAL A 7 -9.06 -10.29 18.72
CA VAL A 7 -9.50 -9.07 18.00
C VAL A 7 -10.85 -8.57 18.55
N PRO A 8 -10.92 -7.30 18.99
CA PRO A 8 -12.18 -6.69 19.42
C PRO A 8 -13.24 -6.68 18.30
N LYS A 9 -14.52 -6.72 18.66
CA LYS A 9 -15.62 -6.77 17.69
C LYS A 9 -15.68 -5.53 16.77
N ASP A 10 -15.34 -4.37 17.33
CA ASP A 10 -15.25 -3.11 16.58
C ASP A 10 -13.95 -3.02 15.76
N GLY A 11 -13.06 -4.00 15.91
CA GLY A 11 -11.90 -4.18 15.07
C GLY A 11 -10.64 -3.40 15.44
N HIS A 12 -10.74 -2.50 16.41
CA HIS A 12 -9.63 -1.65 16.77
C HIS A 12 -8.65 -2.41 17.65
N VAL A 13 -7.36 -2.30 17.35
CA VAL A 13 -6.30 -2.98 18.11
C VAL A 13 -5.36 -1.96 18.71
N ASP A 14 -4.87 -2.26 19.92
CA ASP A 14 -3.83 -1.49 20.56
C ASP A 14 -2.46 -2.06 20.21
N ILE A 15 -1.74 -1.35 19.33
CA ILE A 15 -0.39 -1.71 18.90
C ILE A 15 0.70 -0.99 19.72
N SER A 16 0.33 -0.12 20.68
CA SER A 16 1.29 0.65 21.48
C SER A 16 2.19 -0.21 22.37
N GLN A 17 1.74 -1.42 22.69
CA GLN A 17 2.49 -2.38 23.50
C GLN A 17 3.51 -3.19 22.67
N LEU A 18 3.52 -3.05 21.34
CA LEU A 18 4.46 -3.76 20.48
C LEU A 18 5.77 -2.98 20.42
N THR A 19 6.82 -3.52 21.04
CA THR A 19 8.14 -2.86 21.14
C THR A 19 8.84 -2.66 19.79
N ASP A 20 8.48 -3.49 18.82
CA ASP A 20 9.08 -3.51 17.48
C ASP A 20 8.23 -2.75 16.45
N VAL A 21 7.22 -1.99 16.90
CA VAL A 21 6.36 -1.17 16.03
C VAL A 21 6.40 0.27 16.51
N GLU A 22 6.68 1.20 15.58
CA GLU A 22 6.49 2.63 15.78
C GLU A 22 5.27 3.05 14.97
N TYR A 23 4.34 3.74 15.62
CA TYR A 23 3.07 4.13 15.01
C TYR A 23 2.88 5.63 15.12
N GLU A 24 2.74 6.26 13.95
CA GLU A 24 2.52 7.69 13.78
C GLU A 24 1.11 7.93 13.23
N PRO A 25 0.11 8.11 14.12
CA PRO A 25 -1.25 8.44 13.70
C PRO A 25 -1.36 9.89 13.22
N LEU A 26 -2.31 10.14 12.33
CA LEU A 26 -2.62 11.47 11.79
C LEU A 26 -1.45 12.13 11.04
N PHE A 27 -0.60 11.31 10.42
CA PHE A 27 0.48 11.77 9.55
C PHE A 27 -0.09 12.56 8.36
N ASP A 28 0.52 13.71 8.06
CA ASP A 28 0.08 14.55 6.95
C ASP A 28 0.76 14.13 5.65
N PHE A 29 0.00 13.47 4.78
CA PHE A 29 0.47 13.06 3.46
C PHE A 29 0.38 14.19 2.42
N HIS A 30 -0.28 15.32 2.71
CA HIS A 30 -0.35 16.45 1.76
C HIS A 30 0.99 17.16 1.63
N ASP A 31 1.79 17.18 2.69
CA ASP A 31 3.13 17.77 2.65
C ASP A 31 4.02 17.06 1.60
N LEU A 32 3.71 15.80 1.24
CA LEU A 32 4.52 14.96 0.33
C LEU A 32 4.51 15.53 -1.08
N GLU A 33 3.50 16.33 -1.40
CA GLU A 33 3.35 16.96 -2.71
C GLU A 33 4.28 18.17 -2.89
N HIS A 34 4.82 18.74 -1.82
CA HIS A 34 5.37 20.09 -1.85
C HIS A 34 6.90 20.17 -1.68
N SER A 35 7.60 19.07 -1.40
CA SER A 35 9.06 19.14 -1.25
C SER A 35 9.76 17.77 -1.40
N ALA A 36 10.66 17.66 -2.37
CA ALA A 36 11.59 16.54 -2.49
C ALA A 36 12.65 16.51 -1.35
N GLU A 37 12.64 17.49 -0.46
CA GLU A 37 13.61 17.67 0.62
C GLU A 37 13.11 17.15 1.97
N TRP A 38 11.80 17.18 2.24
CA TRP A 38 11.26 16.80 3.55
C TRP A 38 11.12 15.28 3.72
N ASP A 39 10.77 14.57 2.65
CA ASP A 39 10.71 13.11 2.57
C ASP A 39 12.02 12.45 3.08
N ARG A 40 13.14 13.11 2.79
CA ARG A 40 14.50 12.66 3.16
C ARG A 40 14.84 12.82 4.65
N SER A 41 14.02 13.53 5.42
CA SER A 41 14.20 13.70 6.87
C SER A 41 13.43 12.66 7.70
N LEU A 42 12.50 11.94 7.06
CA LEU A 42 11.74 10.88 7.70
C LEU A 42 12.62 9.66 7.97
N CYS A 43 12.35 8.99 9.09
CA CYS A 43 13.04 7.77 9.47
C CYS A 43 11.99 6.69 9.75
N PRO A 44 11.81 5.67 8.89
CA PRO A 44 12.42 5.50 7.57
C PRO A 44 11.88 6.54 6.55
N PRO A 45 12.61 6.77 5.44
CA PRO A 45 12.16 7.64 4.36
C PRO A 45 10.82 7.17 3.76
N PHE A 46 10.05 8.09 3.21
CA PHE A 46 8.84 7.74 2.47
C PHE A 46 9.22 7.41 1.02
N LEU A 47 9.39 6.12 0.73
CA LEU A 47 9.98 5.66 -0.55
C LEU A 47 8.98 5.61 -1.72
N PHE A 48 7.93 6.42 -1.68
CA PHE A 48 6.95 6.52 -2.75
C PHE A 48 7.01 7.93 -3.33
N GLU A 49 7.10 8.07 -4.66
CA GLU A 49 6.98 9.38 -5.31
C GLU A 49 5.57 9.48 -5.92
N PRO A 50 4.66 10.27 -5.32
CA PRO A 50 3.30 10.40 -5.83
C PRO A 50 3.29 10.91 -7.26
N MET A 51 2.32 10.44 -8.05
CA MET A 51 2.12 10.96 -9.39
C MET A 51 1.84 12.47 -9.35
N GLU A 52 2.50 13.24 -10.21
CA GLU A 52 2.23 14.67 -10.35
C GLU A 52 0.80 14.90 -10.84
N SER A 53 0.10 15.89 -10.28
CA SER A 53 -1.30 16.19 -10.64
C SER A 53 -1.48 16.39 -12.14
N ARG A 54 -0.57 17.14 -12.76
CA ARG A 54 -0.60 17.43 -14.20
C ARG A 54 -0.55 16.16 -15.04
N LYS A 55 0.28 15.19 -14.66
CA LYS A 55 0.36 13.91 -15.39
C LYS A 55 -0.93 13.12 -15.25
N LEU A 56 -1.53 13.13 -14.07
CA LEU A 56 -2.81 12.45 -13.85
C LEU A 56 -3.94 13.12 -14.64
N GLU A 57 -3.90 14.44 -14.82
CA GLU A 57 -4.83 15.20 -15.69
C GLU A 57 -4.66 14.87 -17.18
N GLU A 58 -3.44 14.53 -17.63
CA GLU A 58 -3.13 14.12 -19.01
C GLU A 58 -3.69 12.72 -19.36
N SER A 59 -4.14 11.95 -18.35
CA SER A 59 -4.82 10.65 -18.49
C SER A 59 -6.23 10.71 -17.89
N PRO A 60 -7.20 11.37 -18.56
CA PRO A 60 -8.58 11.46 -18.07
C PRO A 60 -9.33 10.14 -18.25
N LEU A 61 -10.14 9.78 -17.27
CA LEU A 61 -11.11 8.68 -17.37
C LEU A 61 -12.14 8.97 -18.46
N ASP A 62 -12.39 7.99 -19.35
CA ASP A 62 -13.53 8.05 -20.27
C ASP A 62 -14.84 7.99 -19.47
N PRO A 63 -15.73 9.00 -19.58
CA PRO A 63 -17.03 8.97 -18.91
C PRO A 63 -17.89 7.75 -19.23
N ALA A 64 -17.68 7.09 -20.37
CA ALA A 64 -18.38 5.87 -20.76
C ALA A 64 -17.89 4.62 -19.98
N GLU A 65 -16.66 4.64 -19.48
CA GLU A 65 -16.05 3.56 -18.70
C GLU A 65 -16.22 3.76 -17.19
N ALA A 66 -16.56 4.98 -16.77
CA ALA A 66 -16.78 5.32 -15.36
C ALA A 66 -17.90 4.48 -14.73
N ARG A 67 -17.57 3.74 -13.66
CA ARG A 67 -18.55 3.01 -12.86
C ARG A 67 -19.46 3.98 -12.11
N ALA A 68 -20.68 3.52 -11.85
CA ALA A 68 -21.63 4.25 -11.04
C ALA A 68 -21.10 4.43 -9.62
N PHE A 69 -21.32 5.61 -9.06
CA PHE A 69 -21.00 5.91 -7.67
C PHE A 69 -22.22 6.56 -7.02
N PHE A 70 -22.54 6.10 -5.83
CA PHE A 70 -23.74 6.50 -5.11
C PHE A 70 -23.34 7.30 -3.87
N ASP A 71 -23.79 8.55 -3.84
CA ASP A 71 -23.61 9.42 -2.68
C ASP A 71 -24.48 8.93 -1.51
N ILE A 72 -23.92 8.96 -0.29
CA ILE A 72 -24.68 8.72 0.94
C ILE A 72 -25.34 10.02 1.38
N ASP A 73 -26.62 10.18 1.04
CA ASP A 73 -27.46 11.24 1.60
C ASP A 73 -28.26 10.68 2.79
N LYS A 74 -27.91 11.11 4.01
CA LYS A 74 -28.65 10.77 5.24
C LYS A 74 -30.14 11.14 5.18
N ASN A 75 -30.53 12.04 4.29
CA ASN A 75 -31.90 12.53 4.13
C ASN A 75 -32.67 11.84 2.99
N LYS A 76 -32.02 11.01 2.17
CA LYS A 76 -32.65 10.28 1.06
C LYS A 76 -32.19 8.83 1.06
N PRO A 77 -32.90 7.93 1.77
CA PRO A 77 -32.60 6.51 1.73
C PRO A 77 -33.11 5.93 0.40
N LEU A 78 -32.44 6.24 -0.71
CA LEU A 78 -32.57 5.44 -1.93
C LEU A 78 -31.66 4.22 -1.76
N PHE A 79 -32.27 3.04 -1.85
CA PHE A 79 -31.70 1.68 -1.72
C PHE A 79 -30.49 1.60 -0.77
N PRO A 80 -30.62 1.02 0.44
CA PRO A 80 -29.49 0.94 1.35
C PRO A 80 -28.40 0.07 0.71
N LEU A 81 -27.35 0.72 0.18
CA LEU A 81 -26.14 0.04 -0.23
C LEU A 81 -25.64 -0.78 0.95
N GLY A 82 -25.30 -2.04 0.67
CA GLY A 82 -24.70 -2.92 1.65
C GLY A 82 -23.40 -2.31 2.17
N PRO A 83 -22.95 -2.69 3.38
CA PRO A 83 -21.70 -2.16 3.91
C PRO A 83 -20.50 -2.41 2.98
N MET A 84 -20.39 -3.62 2.40
CA MET A 84 -19.41 -3.94 1.37
C MET A 84 -19.50 -3.03 0.13
N ASP A 85 -20.70 -2.85 -0.44
CA ASP A 85 -20.88 -2.00 -1.64
C ASP A 85 -20.41 -0.56 -1.42
N ARG A 86 -20.49 -0.05 -0.18
CA ARG A 86 -20.03 1.31 0.17
C ARG A 86 -18.52 1.42 0.13
N VAL A 87 -17.82 0.42 0.66
CA VAL A 87 -16.35 0.43 0.70
C VAL A 87 -15.75 0.07 -0.65
N GLU A 88 -16.37 -0.86 -1.39
CA GLU A 88 -15.93 -1.24 -2.74
C GLU A 88 -16.10 -0.11 -3.77
N GLN A 89 -17.13 0.72 -3.65
CA GLN A 89 -17.28 1.89 -4.53
C GLN A 89 -16.15 2.90 -4.38
N ILE A 90 -15.51 3.00 -3.21
CA ILE A 90 -14.32 3.84 -3.03
C ILE A 90 -13.16 3.27 -3.85
N SER A 91 -12.90 1.97 -3.69
CA SER A 91 -11.87 1.26 -4.46
C SER A 91 -12.09 1.41 -5.97
N SER A 92 -13.33 1.19 -6.41
CA SER A 92 -13.75 1.32 -7.80
C SER A 92 -13.56 2.74 -8.34
N LEU A 93 -13.90 3.76 -7.54
CA LEU A 93 -13.74 5.16 -7.93
C LEU A 93 -12.26 5.55 -8.10
N LEU A 94 -11.40 5.03 -7.23
CA LEU A 94 -9.95 5.28 -7.31
C LEU A 94 -9.30 4.53 -8.47
N GLU A 95 -9.73 3.29 -8.72
CA GLU A 95 -9.29 2.47 -9.85
C GLU A 95 -9.73 3.06 -11.19
N ASP A 96 -10.98 3.53 -11.31
CA ASP A 96 -11.43 4.25 -12.52
C ASP A 96 -10.57 5.49 -12.77
N ARG A 97 -10.17 6.20 -11.72
CA ARG A 97 -9.29 7.37 -11.86
C ARG A 97 -7.86 6.98 -12.24
N ALA A 98 -7.42 5.81 -11.83
CA ALA A 98 -6.11 5.21 -12.09
C ALA A 98 -6.09 4.49 -13.44
N THR A 99 -6.27 5.23 -14.54
CA THR A 99 -6.35 4.62 -15.88
C THR A 99 -5.07 3.85 -16.24
N THR A 100 -5.18 2.91 -17.17
CA THR A 100 -4.05 2.12 -17.69
C THR A 100 -2.90 3.02 -18.19
N GLU A 101 -3.22 4.16 -18.81
CA GLU A 101 -2.22 5.14 -19.24
C GLU A 101 -1.49 5.78 -18.06
N ALA A 102 -2.22 6.14 -17.01
CA ALA A 102 -1.64 6.73 -15.81
C ALA A 102 -0.73 5.73 -15.06
N GLU A 103 -1.16 4.47 -14.98
CA GLU A 103 -0.36 3.37 -14.44
C GLU A 103 0.92 3.13 -15.26
N SER A 104 0.79 3.09 -16.59
CA SER A 104 1.93 2.91 -17.50
C SER A 104 2.93 4.06 -17.43
N GLU A 105 2.46 5.30 -17.27
CA GLU A 105 3.32 6.49 -17.13
C GLU A 105 4.20 6.41 -15.86
N GLN A 106 3.69 5.78 -14.80
CA GLN A 106 4.43 5.54 -13.56
C GLN A 106 5.22 4.22 -13.57
N GLY A 107 5.11 3.45 -14.65
CA GLY A 107 5.77 2.15 -14.79
C GLY A 107 5.29 1.16 -13.73
N LEU A 108 3.99 1.12 -13.48
CA LEU A 108 3.35 0.20 -12.55
C LEU A 108 2.68 -0.95 -13.29
N GLN A 109 2.58 -2.10 -12.64
CA GLN A 109 1.83 -3.25 -13.10
C GLN A 109 0.91 -3.78 -12.00
N VAL A 110 -0.18 -4.42 -12.43
CA VAL A 110 -1.05 -5.20 -11.55
C VAL A 110 -0.28 -6.42 -11.05
N VAL A 111 -0.40 -6.71 -9.76
CA VAL A 111 0.07 -7.99 -9.21
C VAL A 111 -0.95 -9.06 -9.57
N GLU A 112 -0.55 -9.92 -10.51
CA GLU A 112 -1.30 -11.11 -10.89
C GLU A 112 -0.42 -12.34 -10.65
N SER A 113 -0.94 -13.35 -9.95
CA SER A 113 -0.24 -14.63 -9.79
C SER A 113 -0.50 -15.49 -11.03
N PRO A 114 0.50 -16.20 -11.58
CA PRO A 114 1.90 -16.30 -11.16
C PRO A 114 2.86 -15.29 -11.86
N PHE A 115 2.32 -14.37 -12.68
CA PHE A 115 3.08 -13.56 -13.64
C PHE A 115 3.84 -12.38 -13.02
N SER A 116 3.36 -11.85 -11.91
CA SER A 116 4.00 -10.75 -11.17
C SER A 116 5.13 -11.25 -10.26
N THR A 117 5.89 -10.32 -9.67
CA THR A 117 6.96 -10.68 -8.74
C THR A 117 6.43 -11.01 -7.35
N PHE A 118 5.20 -10.59 -6.99
CA PHE A 118 4.56 -10.85 -5.70
C PHE A 118 3.55 -12.00 -5.76
N TRP A 119 3.98 -13.18 -6.17
CA TRP A 119 3.07 -14.27 -6.56
C TRP A 119 2.69 -15.24 -5.42
N LEU A 120 3.53 -15.42 -4.38
CA LEU A 120 3.25 -16.37 -3.28
C LEU A 120 2.28 -15.87 -2.22
N ASP A 121 2.31 -14.56 -1.97
CA ASP A 121 1.46 -13.91 -0.97
C ASP A 121 0.50 -12.92 -1.67
N ALA A 122 0.24 -13.13 -2.98
CA ALA A 122 -0.59 -12.26 -3.81
C ALA A 122 -2.03 -12.11 -3.29
N LEU A 123 -2.58 -13.20 -2.74
CA LEU A 123 -3.89 -13.23 -2.10
C LEU A 123 -3.78 -12.73 -0.66
N LEU A 124 -3.76 -11.40 -0.48
CA LEU A 124 -3.80 -10.77 0.83
C LEU A 124 -5.26 -10.71 1.34
N SER A 125 -5.83 -11.87 1.66
CA SER A 125 -7.13 -11.98 2.34
C SER A 125 -6.96 -12.74 3.64
N TRP A 126 -7.65 -12.32 4.70
CA TRP A 126 -7.54 -13.01 5.98
C TRP A 126 -8.81 -12.88 6.82
N PRO A 127 -9.10 -13.87 7.68
CA PRO A 127 -10.17 -13.73 8.65
C PRO A 127 -9.88 -12.58 9.62
N TYR A 128 -10.89 -11.76 9.77
CA TYR A 128 -11.05 -10.78 10.81
C TYR A 128 -11.58 -11.47 12.08
N GLY A 129 -10.66 -11.97 12.90
CA GLY A 129 -11.04 -12.77 14.07
C GLY A 129 -11.64 -14.12 13.67
N LYS A 130 -12.92 -14.37 14.03
CA LYS A 130 -13.58 -15.69 13.87
C LYS A 130 -14.64 -15.78 12.77
N SER A 131 -15.20 -14.67 12.28
CA SER A 131 -16.38 -14.70 11.39
C SER A 131 -16.33 -13.72 10.24
N ASP A 132 -15.65 -12.60 10.41
CA ASP A 132 -15.63 -11.53 9.41
C ASP A 132 -14.35 -11.67 8.58
N TRP A 133 -14.29 -11.08 7.40
CA TRP A 133 -13.14 -11.15 6.49
C TRP A 133 -12.82 -9.75 5.99
N TRP A 134 -11.54 -9.52 5.75
CA TRP A 134 -11.07 -8.38 4.98
C TRP A 134 -10.31 -8.92 3.79
N ASP A 135 -10.28 -8.12 2.72
CA ASP A 135 -9.59 -8.47 1.48
C ASP A 135 -8.86 -7.25 0.94
N THR A 136 -7.85 -7.49 0.13
CA THR A 136 -7.19 -6.44 -0.64
C THR A 136 -7.60 -6.51 -2.09
N GLN A 137 -7.66 -5.35 -2.72
CA GLN A 137 -7.92 -5.19 -4.14
C GLN A 137 -6.83 -4.31 -4.75
N CYS A 138 -6.80 -4.30 -6.09
CA CYS A 138 -5.96 -3.39 -6.86
C CYS A 138 -4.49 -3.41 -6.40
N VAL A 139 -3.90 -4.59 -6.20
CA VAL A 139 -2.49 -4.67 -5.80
C VAL A 139 -1.61 -4.25 -6.98
N ARG A 140 -0.65 -3.36 -6.71
CA ARG A 140 0.29 -2.78 -7.67
C ARG A 140 1.71 -2.94 -7.21
N GLU A 141 2.59 -3.18 -8.17
CA GLU A 141 4.03 -3.15 -7.98
C GLU A 141 4.71 -2.42 -9.15
N PRO A 142 5.93 -1.89 -8.96
CA PRO A 142 6.68 -1.31 -10.06
C PRO A 142 7.12 -2.37 -11.07
N CYS A 143 6.98 -2.06 -12.35
CA CYS A 143 7.56 -2.84 -13.43
C CYS A 143 9.08 -2.93 -13.26
N PRO A 144 9.68 -4.11 -13.45
CA PRO A 144 11.13 -4.23 -13.49
C PRO A 144 11.72 -3.31 -14.56
N LYS A 145 12.73 -2.50 -14.20
CA LYS A 145 13.36 -1.52 -15.11
C LYS A 145 14.84 -1.82 -15.24
N ALA A 146 15.29 -2.11 -16.47
CA ALA A 146 16.69 -2.46 -16.78
C ALA A 146 17.25 -3.57 -15.87
N GLY A 147 16.43 -4.59 -15.56
CA GLY A 147 16.80 -5.72 -14.70
C GLY A 147 16.76 -5.42 -13.19
N LYS A 148 16.43 -4.18 -12.79
CA LYS A 148 16.17 -3.83 -11.41
C LYS A 148 14.71 -4.09 -11.05
N VAL A 149 14.50 -4.75 -9.91
CA VAL A 149 13.20 -4.96 -9.26
C VAL A 149 13.10 -4.08 -8.03
N PHE A 150 11.87 -3.77 -7.61
CA PHE A 150 11.61 -2.88 -6.49
C PHE A 150 10.73 -3.58 -5.44
N PRO A 151 11.02 -3.42 -4.13
CA PRO A 151 10.27 -4.07 -3.07
C PRO A 151 8.93 -3.38 -2.76
N HIS A 152 8.48 -2.45 -3.59
CA HIS A 152 7.34 -1.60 -3.29
C HIS A 152 6.03 -2.33 -3.58
N LEU A 153 5.04 -2.08 -2.73
CA LEU A 153 3.66 -2.52 -2.94
C LEU A 153 2.69 -1.39 -2.62
N ALA A 154 1.69 -1.22 -3.46
CA ALA A 154 0.53 -0.39 -3.18
C ALA A 154 -0.75 -1.20 -3.39
N PHE A 155 -1.75 -1.07 -2.53
CA PHE A 155 -3.02 -1.78 -2.69
C PHE A 155 -4.17 -1.10 -1.97
N HIS A 156 -5.39 -1.46 -2.35
CA HIS A 156 -6.60 -1.10 -1.63
C HIS A 156 -6.90 -2.18 -0.59
N LEU A 157 -7.27 -1.79 0.63
CA LEU A 157 -7.79 -2.69 1.65
C LEU A 157 -9.28 -2.40 1.82
N ILE A 158 -10.10 -3.44 1.71
CA ILE A 158 -11.55 -3.35 1.86
C ILE A 158 -11.96 -3.95 3.21
N ASP A 159 -12.60 -3.14 4.04
CA ASP A 159 -13.05 -3.57 5.36
C ASP A 159 -14.40 -2.94 5.74
N GLU A 160 -15.34 -3.78 6.16
CA GLU A 160 -16.67 -3.37 6.64
C GLU A 160 -16.64 -2.84 8.09
N LYS A 161 -15.47 -2.59 8.70
CA LYS A 161 -15.37 -1.89 9.98
C LYS A 161 -15.39 -0.38 9.80
N ALA A 162 -16.01 0.30 10.76
CA ALA A 162 -15.96 1.76 10.84
C ALA A 162 -14.67 2.18 11.55
N ALA A 163 -13.76 2.84 10.84
CA ALA A 163 -12.51 3.32 11.40
C ALA A 163 -12.68 4.59 12.24
N ARG A 164 -11.68 4.89 13.07
CA ARG A 164 -11.57 6.14 13.83
C ARG A 164 -10.17 6.74 13.70
N ASP A 165 -10.12 8.06 13.64
CA ASP A 165 -8.88 8.82 13.69
C ASP A 165 -8.07 8.49 14.96
N GLY A 166 -6.75 8.42 14.82
CA GLY A 166 -5.83 8.10 15.92
C GLY A 166 -5.80 6.64 16.35
N SER A 167 -6.43 5.74 15.57
CA SER A 167 -6.49 4.32 15.88
C SER A 167 -6.38 3.45 14.64
N ILE A 168 -5.89 2.23 14.79
CA ILE A 168 -5.67 1.28 13.69
C ILE A 168 -6.59 0.07 13.83
N LEU A 169 -7.11 -0.39 12.71
CA LEU A 169 -7.88 -1.62 12.61
C LEU A 169 -6.94 -2.83 12.53
N PHE A 170 -7.42 -3.99 12.99
CA PHE A 170 -6.70 -5.25 12.86
C PHE A 170 -6.38 -5.59 11.40
N SER A 171 -7.32 -5.36 10.48
CA SER A 171 -7.18 -5.56 9.03
C SER A 171 -6.04 -4.71 8.46
N GLU A 172 -6.01 -3.42 8.77
CA GLU A 172 -4.96 -2.49 8.34
C GLU A 172 -3.58 -2.93 8.82
N PHE A 173 -3.45 -3.21 10.12
CA PHE A 173 -2.18 -3.68 10.68
C PHE A 173 -1.75 -5.02 10.06
N SER A 174 -2.69 -5.96 9.93
CA SER A 174 -2.41 -7.30 9.40
C SER A 174 -2.03 -7.24 7.92
N ALA A 175 -2.72 -6.46 7.11
CA ALA A 175 -2.43 -6.30 5.68
C ALA A 175 -1.02 -5.74 5.48
N LEU A 176 -0.62 -4.72 6.24
CA LEU A 176 0.74 -4.18 6.21
C LEU A 176 1.79 -5.26 6.55
N VAL A 177 1.59 -5.97 7.66
CA VAL A 177 2.53 -7.01 8.12
C VAL A 177 2.63 -8.17 7.12
N ILE A 178 1.50 -8.64 6.59
CA ILE A 178 1.47 -9.74 5.63
C ILE A 178 2.13 -9.33 4.32
N ALA A 179 1.80 -8.16 3.77
CA ALA A 179 2.41 -7.65 2.54
C ALA A 179 3.93 -7.50 2.67
N MET A 180 4.40 -6.90 3.77
CA MET A 180 5.83 -6.75 4.03
C MET A 180 6.52 -8.10 4.20
N ARG A 181 5.92 -9.02 4.97
CA ARG A 181 6.46 -10.36 5.17
C ARG A 181 6.55 -11.12 3.85
N GLY A 182 5.50 -11.09 3.04
CA GLY A 182 5.49 -11.76 1.75
C GLY A 182 6.57 -11.19 0.84
N ARG A 183 6.70 -9.85 0.80
CA ARG A 183 7.66 -9.20 -0.07
C ARG A 183 9.10 -9.48 0.35
N ALA A 184 9.39 -9.46 1.66
CA ALA A 184 10.70 -9.82 2.19
C ALA A 184 11.07 -11.28 1.92
N ASN A 185 10.08 -12.19 1.92
CA ASN A 185 10.30 -13.62 1.67
C ASN A 185 10.17 -14.01 0.19
N GLN A 186 9.97 -13.05 -0.70
CA GLN A 186 9.78 -13.30 -2.10
C GLN A 186 11.02 -13.94 -2.72
N ARG A 187 10.80 -15.02 -3.49
CA ARG A 187 11.88 -15.80 -4.10
C ARG A 187 12.13 -15.38 -5.54
N LYS A 188 13.40 -15.42 -5.94
CA LYS A 188 13.83 -15.18 -7.32
C LYS A 188 13.63 -16.45 -8.13
N VAL A 189 12.51 -16.50 -8.84
CA VAL A 189 12.12 -17.61 -9.73
C VAL A 189 11.92 -17.02 -11.11
N ASP A 190 12.88 -17.23 -12.01
CA ASP A 190 12.89 -16.58 -13.34
C ASP A 190 11.92 -17.25 -14.34
N SER A 191 11.48 -18.48 -14.08
CA SER A 191 10.54 -19.22 -14.94
C SER A 191 9.10 -19.03 -14.45
N GLU A 192 8.19 -18.70 -15.38
CA GLU A 192 6.76 -18.57 -15.09
C GLU A 192 6.16 -19.92 -14.67
N ASP A 193 6.42 -20.99 -15.44
CA ASP A 193 6.00 -22.35 -15.10
C ASP A 193 6.43 -22.75 -13.68
N LYS A 194 7.65 -22.38 -13.25
CA LYS A 194 8.12 -22.65 -11.88
C LYS A 194 7.43 -21.80 -10.82
N ARG A 195 7.05 -20.56 -11.13
CA ARG A 195 6.22 -19.74 -10.23
C ARG A 195 4.83 -20.33 -10.10
N GLU A 196 4.24 -20.81 -11.19
CA GLU A 196 2.94 -21.49 -11.20
C GLU A 196 2.99 -22.79 -10.37
N GLU A 197 3.96 -23.67 -10.61
CA GLU A 197 4.14 -24.90 -9.83
C GLU A 197 4.27 -24.64 -8.31
N LEU A 198 5.01 -23.59 -7.94
CA LEU A 198 5.16 -23.19 -6.54
C LEU A 198 3.87 -22.58 -6.00
N TRP A 199 3.15 -21.78 -6.78
CA TRP A 199 1.87 -21.19 -6.38
C TRP A 199 0.81 -22.28 -6.12
N GLU A 200 0.69 -23.24 -7.04
CA GLU A 200 -0.26 -24.35 -6.94
C GLU A 200 0.01 -25.27 -5.75
N ASN A 201 1.26 -25.35 -5.28
CA ASN A 201 1.68 -26.15 -4.13
C ASN A 201 1.95 -25.32 -2.87
N ASP A 202 1.29 -24.17 -2.70
CA ASP A 202 1.38 -23.30 -1.51
C ASP A 202 2.83 -22.88 -1.14
N GLY A 203 3.71 -22.81 -2.14
CA GLY A 203 5.12 -22.46 -2.02
C GLY A 203 6.02 -23.58 -1.49
N GLU A 204 5.58 -24.83 -1.49
CA GLU A 204 6.43 -25.97 -1.13
C GLU A 204 7.69 -26.01 -2.02
N GLY A 205 8.89 -26.12 -1.42
CA GLY A 205 10.16 -26.11 -2.16
C GLY A 205 10.71 -24.73 -2.52
N LYS A 206 10.01 -23.63 -2.17
CA LYS A 206 10.50 -22.26 -2.45
C LYS A 206 11.87 -21.94 -1.82
N GLU A 207 12.25 -22.68 -0.77
CA GLU A 207 13.54 -22.54 -0.07
C GLU A 207 14.76 -22.86 -0.95
N ASP A 208 14.56 -23.62 -2.04
CA ASP A 208 15.61 -23.94 -3.01
C ASP A 208 16.02 -22.72 -3.86
N TYR A 209 15.20 -21.67 -3.84
CA TYR A 209 15.42 -20.43 -4.57
C TYR A 209 15.98 -19.33 -3.66
N PRO A 210 16.91 -18.50 -4.17
CA PRO A 210 17.41 -17.36 -3.42
C PRO A 210 16.31 -16.30 -3.24
N TYR A 211 16.44 -15.46 -2.21
CA TYR A 211 15.57 -14.30 -2.03
C TYR A 211 15.74 -13.30 -3.18
N LEU A 212 14.62 -12.76 -3.67
CA LEU A 212 14.60 -11.72 -4.70
C LEU A 212 15.21 -10.41 -4.19
N PHE A 213 14.96 -10.09 -2.92
CA PHE A 213 15.40 -8.86 -2.25
C PHE A 213 16.44 -9.12 -1.15
N LYS A 214 17.43 -9.97 -1.42
CA LYS A 214 18.42 -10.43 -0.41
C LYS A 214 19.26 -9.32 0.24
N ASP A 215 19.48 -8.22 -0.48
CA ASP A 215 20.33 -7.08 -0.05
C ASP A 215 19.47 -5.84 0.29
N GLU A 216 18.15 -6.01 0.37
CA GLU A 216 17.21 -4.92 0.60
C GLU A 216 16.94 -4.74 2.09
N GLU A 217 16.97 -3.50 2.55
CA GLU A 217 16.66 -3.14 3.94
C GLU A 217 15.22 -2.64 4.09
N TYR A 218 14.70 -2.00 3.05
CA TYR A 218 13.41 -1.33 3.07
C TYR A 218 12.38 -2.11 2.25
N PHE A 219 11.22 -2.36 2.85
CA PHE A 219 10.08 -3.02 2.20
C PHE A 219 8.86 -2.10 2.28
N PRO A 220 8.79 -1.06 1.42
CA PRO A 220 7.77 -0.03 1.52
C PRO A 220 6.42 -0.56 1.04
N VAL A 221 5.40 -0.38 1.87
CA VAL A 221 4.02 -0.72 1.55
C VAL A 221 3.15 0.51 1.73
N LEU A 222 2.29 0.78 0.75
CA LEU A 222 1.26 1.82 0.78
C LEU A 222 -0.13 1.16 0.70
N VAL A 223 -1.03 1.56 1.57
CA VAL A 223 -2.38 1.01 1.66
C VAL A 223 -3.38 2.14 1.59
N VAL A 224 -4.32 2.02 0.66
CA VAL A 224 -5.57 2.80 0.69
C VAL A 224 -6.60 1.96 1.43
N SER A 225 -6.89 2.30 2.69
CA SER A 225 -7.89 1.59 3.47
C SER A 225 -9.27 2.19 3.25
N CYS A 226 -10.15 1.44 2.60
CA CYS A 226 -11.56 1.75 2.35
C CYS A 226 -12.42 1.12 3.44
N VAL A 227 -13.11 1.98 4.21
CA VAL A 227 -13.76 1.62 5.48
C VAL A 227 -15.14 2.27 5.61
N LEU A 228 -15.98 1.71 6.48
CA LEU A 228 -17.28 2.30 6.76
C LEU A 228 -17.17 3.67 7.45
N PRO A 229 -18.18 4.55 7.29
CA PRO A 229 -19.42 4.38 6.51
C PRO A 229 -19.25 4.46 4.99
N GLN A 230 -18.35 5.30 4.50
CA GLN A 230 -17.84 5.38 3.12
C GLN A 230 -16.65 6.33 3.16
N HIS A 231 -15.60 5.93 3.88
CA HIS A 231 -14.40 6.71 4.15
C HIS A 231 -13.17 5.97 3.64
N ALA A 232 -12.08 6.72 3.43
CA ALA A 232 -10.78 6.11 3.25
C ALA A 232 -9.68 6.86 3.99
N ARG A 233 -8.58 6.16 4.23
CA ARG A 233 -7.32 6.74 4.72
C ARG A 233 -6.13 6.02 4.14
N LEU A 234 -4.99 6.69 4.18
CA LEU A 234 -3.72 6.17 3.72
C LEU A 234 -2.96 5.59 4.91
N LEU A 235 -2.33 4.46 4.68
CA LEU A 235 -1.29 3.93 5.56
C LEU A 235 -0.03 3.69 4.75
N THR A 236 1.10 3.90 5.39
CA THR A 236 2.36 3.34 4.91
C THR A 236 3.00 2.53 6.00
N ALA A 237 3.75 1.52 5.59
CA ALA A 237 4.67 0.84 6.46
C ALA A 237 6.01 0.63 5.76
N CYS A 238 7.08 0.73 6.55
CA CYS A 238 8.42 0.39 6.07
C CYS A 238 9.27 -0.09 7.26
N MET A 239 10.17 -1.03 6.98
CA MET A 239 11.16 -1.43 7.98
C MET A 239 12.19 -0.32 8.14
N ASN A 240 12.55 -0.06 9.38
CA ASN A 240 13.71 0.74 9.73
C ASN A 240 14.52 -0.04 10.76
N GLN A 241 15.70 -0.51 10.37
CA GLN A 241 16.49 -1.46 11.16
C GLN A 241 15.67 -2.70 11.54
N ARG A 242 15.18 -2.77 12.79
CA ARG A 242 14.39 -3.88 13.33
C ARG A 242 12.96 -3.51 13.68
N LYS A 243 12.55 -2.27 13.39
CA LYS A 243 11.22 -1.78 13.73
C LYS A 243 10.39 -1.58 12.48
N LEU A 244 9.11 -1.92 12.61
CA LEU A 244 8.07 -1.59 11.66
C LEU A 244 7.57 -0.18 11.96
N VAL A 245 7.79 0.76 11.05
CA VAL A 245 7.25 2.12 11.21
C VAL A 245 6.00 2.26 10.36
N ILE A 246 4.87 2.57 11.00
CA ILE A 246 3.56 2.74 10.37
C ILE A 246 3.16 4.20 10.46
N ARG A 247 2.85 4.81 9.32
CA ARG A 247 2.26 6.16 9.26
C ARG A 247 0.84 6.06 8.75
N GLN A 248 -0.07 6.75 9.39
CA GLN A 248 -1.49 6.69 9.05
C GLN A 248 -2.08 8.08 8.94
N SER A 249 -2.79 8.37 7.85
CA SER A 249 -3.46 9.65 7.68
C SER A 249 -4.72 9.76 8.55
N LYS A 250 -5.27 10.97 8.66
CA LYS A 250 -6.68 11.13 9.06
C LYS A 250 -7.63 10.39 8.11
N LEU A 251 -8.88 10.20 8.53
CA LEU A 251 -9.97 9.72 7.70
C LEU A 251 -10.46 10.81 6.75
N TYR A 252 -10.69 10.42 5.50
CA TYR A 252 -11.25 11.26 4.45
C TYR A 252 -12.62 10.74 4.06
N SER A 253 -13.55 11.66 3.83
CA SER A 253 -14.91 11.28 3.45
C SER A 253 -15.01 11.04 1.95
N PHE A 254 -15.60 9.90 1.61
CA PHE A 254 -16.04 9.54 0.26
C PHE A 254 -17.59 9.43 0.21
N GLU A 255 -18.31 9.95 1.22
CA GLU A 255 -19.79 9.91 1.23
C GLU A 255 -20.39 10.67 0.04
N HIS A 256 -19.66 11.63 -0.54
CA HIS A 256 -20.08 12.37 -1.73
C HIS A 256 -18.96 12.42 -2.78
N LYS A 257 -19.23 11.91 -4.00
CA LYS A 257 -18.25 11.88 -5.10
C LYS A 257 -17.64 13.24 -5.39
N LYS A 258 -18.46 14.30 -5.34
CA LYS A 258 -18.06 15.67 -5.70
C LYS A 258 -16.99 16.25 -4.74
N THR A 259 -16.99 15.83 -3.49
CA THR A 259 -16.07 16.35 -2.46
C THR A 259 -15.01 15.33 -2.04
N ALA A 260 -15.12 14.09 -2.53
CA ALA A 260 -14.16 13.05 -2.26
C ALA A 260 -12.77 13.44 -2.82
N PRO A 261 -11.68 13.25 -2.06
CA PRO A 261 -10.34 13.60 -2.50
C PRO A 261 -9.74 12.54 -3.45
N VAL A 262 -10.45 12.23 -4.54
CA VAL A 262 -10.12 11.14 -5.48
C VAL A 262 -8.71 11.30 -6.03
N ASP A 263 -8.39 12.45 -6.62
CA ASP A 263 -7.08 12.70 -7.24
C ASP A 263 -5.93 12.60 -6.23
N PHE A 264 -6.12 13.04 -4.99
CA PHE A 264 -5.11 12.93 -3.94
C PHE A 264 -4.77 11.47 -3.64
N PHE A 265 -5.78 10.63 -3.43
CA PHE A 265 -5.59 9.21 -3.17
C PHE A 265 -5.02 8.48 -4.39
N THR A 266 -5.55 8.74 -5.59
CA THR A 266 -5.07 8.10 -6.82
C THR A 266 -3.62 8.43 -7.11
N ARG A 267 -3.18 9.68 -6.89
CA ARG A 267 -1.77 10.06 -7.10
C ARG A 267 -0.82 9.32 -6.18
N LEU A 268 -1.20 9.15 -4.90
CA LEU A 268 -0.42 8.39 -3.92
C LEU A 268 -0.44 6.89 -4.21
N PHE A 269 -1.58 6.35 -4.64
CA PHE A 269 -1.68 4.97 -5.08
C PHE A 269 -0.82 4.67 -6.32
N LEU A 270 -0.75 5.62 -7.26
CA LEU A 270 0.10 5.56 -8.46
C LEU A 270 1.53 6.04 -8.21
N SER A 271 2.04 5.90 -6.99
CA SER A 271 3.41 6.33 -6.70
C SER A 271 4.44 5.42 -7.37
N LYS A 272 5.45 6.01 -8.01
CA LYS A 272 6.64 5.26 -8.48
C LYS A 272 7.62 5.04 -7.31
N PRO A 273 8.49 4.01 -7.39
CA PRO A 273 9.41 3.71 -6.29
C PRO A 273 10.54 4.75 -6.21
N LEU A 274 10.85 5.18 -4.99
CA LEU A 274 12.07 5.92 -4.68
C LEU A 274 13.11 4.98 -4.09
N GLU A 275 14.38 5.25 -4.36
CA GLU A 275 15.47 4.46 -3.80
C GLU A 275 15.97 5.09 -2.51
N PRO A 276 16.24 4.27 -1.47
CA PRO A 276 16.94 4.76 -0.29
C PRO A 276 18.35 5.22 -0.70
N ARG A 277 18.77 6.38 -0.19
CA ARG A 277 20.15 6.85 -0.41
C ARG A 277 21.13 5.85 0.19
N ARG A 278 22.05 5.35 -0.63
CA ARG A 278 23.19 4.56 -0.13
C ARG A 278 24.27 5.53 0.32
N GLU A 279 24.79 5.36 1.53
CA GLU A 279 25.84 6.21 2.13
C GLU A 279 27.09 6.38 1.25
N ALA A 280 27.32 5.48 0.29
CA ALA A 280 28.44 5.51 -0.65
C ALA A 280 28.43 6.68 -1.67
N GLU A 281 27.35 7.45 -1.78
CA GLU A 281 27.31 8.65 -2.65
C GLU A 281 27.97 9.88 -2.00
N PHE A 282 28.32 9.83 -0.71
CA PHE A 282 29.15 10.84 -0.06
C PHE A 282 30.61 10.43 -0.19
N GLY A 283 31.24 10.94 -1.24
CA GLY A 283 32.63 10.68 -1.57
C GLY A 283 33.58 10.76 -0.37
N VAL A 284 34.55 9.87 -0.41
CA VAL A 284 35.81 9.91 0.32
C VAL A 284 36.40 11.32 0.24
N LEU A 285 36.11 12.17 1.23
CA LEU A 285 37.00 13.26 1.60
C LEU A 285 38.15 12.61 2.37
N GLY A 286 39.12 12.10 1.61
CA GLY A 286 40.41 11.72 2.16
C GLY A 286 41.02 12.94 2.87
N PRO A 287 41.72 12.75 3.99
CA PRO A 287 42.26 13.87 4.75
C PRO A 287 43.25 14.64 3.87
N GLU A 288 43.05 15.96 3.78
CA GLU A 288 44.03 16.88 3.22
C GLU A 288 45.38 16.60 3.88
N LYS A 289 46.37 16.23 3.07
CA LYS A 289 47.77 16.20 3.51
C LYS A 289 48.17 17.64 3.81
N GLY A 290 48.12 18.01 5.09
CA GLY A 290 48.77 19.20 5.61
C GLY A 290 50.26 19.15 5.25
N GLY A 291 50.71 20.21 4.59
CA GLY A 291 52.10 20.40 4.25
C GLY A 291 52.98 20.56 5.49
N GLY A 292 54.16 19.98 5.41
CA GLY A 292 55.35 20.25 6.20
C GLY A 292 56.55 20.20 5.28
#